data_AF-A0A348XDM6-F1
#
_entry.id   AF-A0A348XDM6-F1
#
_cell.length_a   1.000
_cell.length_b   1.000
_cell.length_c   1.000
_cell.angle_alpha   90.00
_cell.angle_beta   90.00
_cell.angle_gamma   90.00
#
_symmetry.space_group_name_H-M   'P 1'
#
loop_
_entity.id
_entity.type
_entity.pdbx_description
1 polymer ?
#
loop_
_entity_poly.entity_id
_entity_poly.type
_entity_poly.pdbx_seq_one_letter_code
_entity_poly.pdbx_strand_id
1 'polypeptide(L)'
;MLRTIESWLKLPGGLIILPVPTGCGKTTTIDAMVRELLRLNQDPASVITLEDPIEAELRSVPQMRVGQLSDGDDCGYAAALRLALRQNAKALLVG
;
A
#
# COMPACT_ATOMS: atom_id res chain seq x y z
N MET A 1 -18.01 -4.10 -10.34
CA MET A 1 -16.63 -4.25 -9.85
C MET A 1 -16.08 -2.95 -9.27
N LEU A 2 -15.91 -1.87 -10.05
CA LEU A 2 -15.42 -0.57 -9.53
C LEU A 2 -16.23 -0.03 -8.35
N ARG A 3 -17.56 0.07 -8.49
CA ARG A 3 -18.46 0.49 -7.39
C ARG A 3 -18.35 -0.38 -6.14
N THR A 4 -18.03 -1.66 -6.31
CA THR A 4 -17.84 -2.60 -5.20
C THR A 4 -16.55 -2.28 -4.45
N ILE A 5 -15.44 -2.08 -5.17
CA ILE A 5 -14.15 -1.68 -4.58
C ILE A 5 -14.30 -0.32 -3.88
N GLU A 6 -14.93 0.67 -4.52
CA GLU A 6 -15.21 1.98 -3.90
C GLU A 6 -16.03 1.86 -2.61
N SER A 7 -16.98 0.92 -2.55
CA SER A 7 -17.75 0.67 -1.32
C SER A 7 -16.89 0.04 -0.23
N TRP A 8 -15.94 -0.83 -0.59
CA TRP A 8 -15.03 -1.46 0.35
C TRP A 8 -14.00 -0.48 0.92
N LEU A 9 -13.50 0.45 0.10
CA LEU A 9 -12.56 1.49 0.54
C LEU A 9 -13.15 2.46 1.58
N LYS A 10 -14.47 2.47 1.75
CA LYS A 10 -15.19 3.26 2.77
C LYS A 10 -15.39 2.52 4.09
N LEU A 11 -15.10 1.22 4.13
CA LEU A 11 -15.23 0.43 5.34
C LEU A 11 -14.12 0.80 6.33
N PRO A 12 -14.39 0.73 7.65
CA PRO A 12 -13.40 1.10 8.67
C PRO A 12 -12.19 0.16 8.74
N GLY A 13 -12.27 -1.01 8.09
CA GLY A 13 -11.20 -1.97 8.00
C GLY A 13 -11.58 -3.17 7.13
N GLY A 14 -10.57 -3.88 6.65
CA GLY A 14 -10.74 -5.06 5.79
C GLY A 14 -9.42 -5.43 5.10
N LEU A 15 -9.46 -6.53 4.33
CA LEU A 15 -8.33 -6.99 3.53
C LEU A 15 -8.79 -7.18 2.09
N ILE A 16 -8.11 -6.52 1.15
CA ILE A 16 -8.32 -6.70 -0.29
C ILE A 16 -7.09 -7.40 -0.85
N ILE A 17 -7.28 -8.55 -1.49
CA ILE A 17 -6.22 -9.34 -2.11
C ILE A 17 -6.44 -9.37 -3.62
N LEU A 18 -5.38 -9.10 -4.39
CA LEU A 18 -5.41 -9.11 -5.86
C LEU A 18 -4.50 -10.22 -6.40
N PRO A 19 -5.00 -11.47 -6.53
CA PRO A 19 -4.22 -12.61 -7.02
C PRO A 19 -4.21 -12.62 -8.55
N VAL A 20 -3.50 -11.66 -9.16
CA VAL A 20 -3.39 -11.51 -10.61
C VAL A 20 -1.97 -11.83 -11.09
N PRO A 21 -1.80 -12.35 -12.33
CA PRO A 21 -0.48 -12.61 -12.88
C PRO A 21 0.26 -11.31 -13.24
N THR A 22 1.56 -11.42 -13.50
CA THR A 22 2.42 -10.30 -13.88
C THR A 22 1.89 -9.61 -15.15
N GLY A 23 1.95 -8.28 -15.18
CA GLY A 23 1.53 -7.49 -16.35
C GLY A 23 0.03 -7.20 -16.44
N CYS A 24 -0.81 -7.67 -15.51
CA CYS A 24 -2.26 -7.40 -15.52
C CYS A 24 -2.67 -6.08 -14.85
N GLY A 25 -1.72 -5.17 -14.57
CA GLY A 25 -2.02 -3.87 -13.96
C GLY A 25 -2.35 -3.92 -12.46
N LYS A 26 -1.78 -4.88 -11.71
CA LYS A 26 -1.89 -4.94 -10.24
C LYS A 26 -1.48 -3.60 -9.61
N THR A 27 -0.26 -3.14 -9.91
CA THR A 27 0.27 -1.88 -9.40
C THR A 27 -0.63 -0.71 -9.76
N THR A 28 -1.04 -0.59 -11.02
CA THR A 28 -1.93 0.49 -11.47
C THR A 28 -3.27 0.50 -10.73
N THR A 29 -3.84 -0.68 -10.50
CA THR A 29 -5.11 -0.83 -9.77
C THR A 29 -4.95 -0.40 -8.32
N ILE A 30 -3.86 -0.84 -7.68
CA ILE A 30 -3.53 -0.49 -6.30
C ILE A 30 -3.28 1.01 -6.16
N ASP A 31 -2.52 1.62 -7.08
CA ASP A 31 -2.23 3.06 -7.10
C ASP A 31 -3.53 3.89 -7.21
N ALA A 32 -4.46 3.44 -8.05
CA ALA A 32 -5.79 4.04 -8.17
C ALA A 32 -6.60 3.91 -6.87
N MET A 33 -6.51 2.78 -6.16
CA MET A 33 -7.17 2.60 -4.86
C MET A 33 -6.59 3.54 -3.80
N VAL A 34 -5.27 3.74 -3.75
CA VAL A 34 -4.65 4.70 -2.83
C VAL A 34 -5.12 6.13 -3.14
N ARG A 35 -5.11 6.54 -4.41
CA ARG A 35 -5.61 7.86 -4.81
C ARG A 35 -7.07 8.06 -4.42
N GLU A 36 -7.89 7.02 -4.54
CA GLU A 36 -9.28 7.07 -4.10
C GLU A 36 -9.41 7.19 -2.57
N LEU A 37 -8.58 6.48 -1.79
CA LEU A 37 -8.54 6.66 -0.33
C LEU A 37 -8.18 8.09 0.07
N LEU A 38 -7.19 8.69 -0.59
CA LEU A 38 -6.83 10.10 -0.37
C LEU A 38 -7.99 11.04 -0.71
N ARG A 39 -8.71 10.76 -1.81
CA ARG A 39 -9.90 11.52 -2.21
C ARG A 39 -11.05 11.40 -1.20
N LEU A 40 -11.15 10.27 -0.50
CA LEU A 40 -12.12 10.02 0.56
C LEU A 40 -11.71 10.64 1.92
N ASN A 41 -10.83 11.64 1.90
CA ASN A 41 -10.32 12.38 3.06
C ASN A 41 -9.50 11.54 4.07
N GLN A 42 -8.84 10.47 3.61
CA GLN A 42 -7.77 9.87 4.40
C GLN A 42 -6.57 10.81 4.44
N ASP A 43 -5.98 11.00 5.63
CA ASP A 43 -4.74 11.75 5.79
C ASP A 43 -3.63 11.02 4.99
N PRO A 44 -2.98 11.69 4.01
CA PRO A 44 -1.90 11.09 3.23
C PRO A 44 -0.79 10.50 4.09
N ALA A 45 -0.48 11.10 5.24
CA ALA A 45 0.55 10.60 6.16
C ALA A 45 0.17 9.28 6.84
N SER A 46 -1.13 8.94 6.84
CA SER A 46 -1.66 7.73 7.45
C SER A 46 -1.83 6.56 6.47
N VAL A 47 -1.62 6.80 5.18
CA VAL A 47 -1.58 5.75 4.15
C VAL A 47 -0.13 5.37 3.91
N ILE A 48 0.25 4.11 4.09
CA ILE A 48 1.64 3.66 3.94
C ILE A 48 1.73 2.60 2.86
N THR A 49 2.72 2.71 1.98
CA THR A 49 3.02 1.69 0.96
C THR A 49 4.35 1.01 1.23
N LEU A 50 4.40 -0.31 1.04
CA LEU A 50 5.59 -1.14 1.12
C LEU A 50 5.77 -1.82 -0.25
N GLU A 51 6.83 -1.50 -0.98
CA GLU A 51 6.98 -1.86 -2.41
C GLU A 51 8.43 -2.25 -2.77
N ASP A 52 8.64 -3.15 -3.74
CA ASP A 52 9.96 -3.43 -4.32
C ASP A 52 9.88 -3.66 -5.85
N PRO A 53 10.27 -2.68 -6.69
CA PRO A 53 10.55 -1.27 -6.40
C PRO A 53 9.26 -0.45 -6.18
N ILE A 54 9.44 0.83 -5.81
CA ILE A 54 8.36 1.83 -5.97
C ILE A 54 8.19 2.13 -7.46
N GLU A 55 6.98 1.90 -7.98
CA GLU A 55 6.67 2.03 -9.42
C GLU A 55 6.22 3.45 -9.80
N ALA A 56 5.52 4.13 -8.90
CA ALA A 56 5.05 5.50 -9.09
C ALA A 56 5.10 6.29 -7.78
N GLU A 57 5.45 7.58 -7.88
CA GLU A 57 5.48 8.46 -6.72
C GLU A 57 4.07 8.95 -6.37
N LEU A 58 3.66 8.72 -5.13
CA LEU A 58 2.42 9.19 -4.54
C LEU A 58 2.73 10.35 -3.61
N ARG A 59 2.45 11.56 -4.09
CA ARG A 59 2.75 12.80 -3.35
C ARG A 59 2.13 12.75 -1.95
N SER A 60 2.97 13.06 -0.95
CA SER A 60 2.58 13.12 0.48
C SER A 60 2.19 11.80 1.12
N VAL A 61 2.33 10.67 0.41
CA VAL A 61 2.15 9.32 0.96
C VAL A 61 3.52 8.75 1.34
N PRO A 62 3.71 8.28 2.58
CA PRO A 62 4.89 7.51 2.95
C PRO A 62 5.02 6.22 2.13
N GLN A 63 6.02 6.16 1.25
CA GLN A 63 6.34 4.98 0.46
C GLN A 63 7.69 4.41 0.89
N MET A 64 7.68 3.17 1.35
CA MET A 64 8.89 2.45 1.74
C MET A 64 9.26 1.45 0.67
N ARG A 65 10.45 1.64 0.10
CA ARG A 65 11.06 0.60 -0.70
C ARG A 65 11.53 -0.53 0.22
N VAL A 66 10.98 -1.72 0.02
CA VAL A 66 11.45 -2.95 0.64
C VAL A 66 12.63 -3.47 -0.19
N GLY A 67 13.64 -4.02 0.46
CA GLY A 67 14.79 -4.60 -0.22
C GLY A 67 15.42 -5.70 0.61
N GLN A 68 16.27 -6.50 -0.02
CA GLN A 68 17.15 -7.41 0.70
C GLN A 68 18.49 -6.69 0.91
N LEU A 69 18.83 -6.35 2.15
CA LEU A 69 20.20 -5.96 2.49
C LEU A 69 21.05 -7.23 2.55
N SER A 70 22.18 -7.20 1.86
CA SER A 70 23.12 -8.32 1.75
C SER A 70 23.74 -8.77 3.09
N ASP A 71 23.60 -7.96 4.16
CA ASP A 71 24.40 -8.07 5.39
C ASP A 71 23.59 -8.41 6.67
N GLY A 72 22.42 -9.03 6.54
CA GLY A 72 21.76 -9.72 7.67
C GLY A 72 20.83 -8.88 8.56
N ASP A 73 20.65 -7.60 8.27
CA ASP A 73 19.58 -6.79 8.88
C ASP A 73 18.25 -6.99 8.12
N ASP A 74 17.22 -7.38 8.88
CA ASP A 74 15.87 -7.71 8.41
C ASP A 74 15.15 -6.44 7.89
N CYS A 75 15.41 -6.03 6.65
CA CYS A 75 14.67 -4.96 5.95
C CYS A 75 13.63 -5.50 4.95
N GLY A 76 13.20 -6.75 5.12
CA GLY A 76 12.17 -7.37 4.30
C GLY A 76 10.74 -6.92 4.64
N TYR A 77 9.76 -7.41 3.88
CA TYR A 77 8.34 -7.07 4.06
C TYR A 77 7.83 -7.27 5.48
N ALA A 78 8.29 -8.32 6.18
CA ALA A 78 7.85 -8.60 7.54
C ALA A 78 8.28 -7.51 8.53
N ALA A 79 9.53 -7.03 8.42
CA ALA A 79 10.04 -5.96 9.28
C ALA A 79 9.41 -4.61 8.91
N ALA A 80 9.32 -4.31 7.62
CA ALA A 80 8.66 -3.11 7.10
C ALA A 80 7.20 -3.03 7.55
N LEU A 81 6.46 -4.15 7.49
CA LEU A 81 5.08 -4.24 7.97
C LEU A 81 4.98 -3.98 9.48
N ARG A 82 5.85 -4.58 10.29
CA ARG A 82 5.88 -4.33 11.75
C ARG A 82 6.17 -2.87 12.07
N LEU A 83 7.04 -2.21 11.30
CA LEU A 83 7.35 -0.79 11.47
C LEU A 83 6.16 0.09 11.08
N ALA A 84 5.56 -0.17 9.92
CA ALA A 84 4.41 0.59 9.41
C ALA A 84 3.19 0.51 10.34
N LEU A 85 2.93 -0.66 10.96
CA LEU A 85 1.84 -0.81 11.94
C LEU A 85 2.02 0.07 13.19
N ARG A 86 3.25 0.50 13.52
CA ARG A 86 3.53 1.40 14.65
C ARG A 86 3.34 2.87 14.31
N GLN A 87 3.19 3.22 13.03
CA GLN A 87 3.04 4.60 12.55
C GLN A 87 1.57 5.08 12.54
N ASN A 88 0.66 4.41 13.26
CA ASN A 88 -0.79 4.72 13.25
C ASN A 88 -1.40 4.72 11.84
N ALA A 89 -0.93 3.81 10.99
CA ALA A 89 -1.42 3.66 9.62
C ALA A 89 -2.93 3.36 9.60
N LYS A 90 -3.68 4.09 8.77
CA LYS A 90 -5.11 3.86 8.49
C LYS A 90 -5.32 2.93 7.31
N ALA A 91 -4.41 2.98 6.34
CA ALA A 91 -4.38 2.05 5.23
C ALA A 91 -2.94 1.63 4.97
N LEU A 92 -2.76 0.35 4.66
CA LEU A 92 -1.47 -0.23 4.38
C LEU A 92 -1.53 -1.02 3.08
N LEU A 93 -0.61 -0.69 2.19
CA LEU A 93 -0.43 -1.34 0.91
C LEU A 93 0.84 -2.18 0.96
N VAL A 94 0.74 -3.43 0.51
CA VAL A 94 1.87 -4.34 0.38
C VAL A 94 1.97 -4.80 -1.08
N GLY A 95 3.02 -4.35 -1.76
CA GLY A 95 3.35 -4.65 -3.15
C GLY A 95 3.82 -6.08 -3.33
#